data_AF-A0A9N7USZ7-F1
#
_entry.id   AF-A0A9N7USZ7-F1
#
_cell.length_a   1.000
_cell.length_b   1.000
_cell.length_c   1.000
_cell.angle_alpha   90.00
_cell.angle_beta   90.00
_cell.angle_gamma   90.00
#
_symmetry.space_group_name_H-M   'P 1'
#
loop_
_entity.id
_entity.type
_entity.pdbx_description
1 polymer ?
#
loop_
_entity_poly.entity_id
_entity_poly.type
_entity_poly.pdbx_seq_one_letter_code
_entity_poly.pdbx_strand_id
1 'polypeptide(L)'
;MCRPAAALLAALAASLCCGAMDQPLNSRPIIGVLAQETRKDEQATRGFSYIAASYVKYLEAAGARVVPVRVNLTEEEYTKIFNSINGLLLPGGSSNLLTSQYSRAAKILYNLALKANDASDYFPVWGTCLGFEQLTVLTAKKHLLTLTDTHAVALPLNFTRTSSLMVSSDV
;
A
#
# COMPACT_ATOMS: atom_id res chain seq x y z
N MET A 1 13.64 -5.47 64.93
CA MET A 1 12.58 -6.27 64.29
C MET A 1 11.94 -5.41 63.21
N CYS A 2 12.33 -5.60 61.95
CA CYS A 2 11.85 -4.84 60.79
C CYS A 2 10.43 -5.28 60.41
N ARG A 3 9.52 -4.33 60.20
CA ARG A 3 8.16 -4.58 59.69
C ARG A 3 8.16 -4.39 58.16
N PRO A 4 7.62 -5.30 57.35
CA PRO A 4 7.53 -5.12 55.91
C PRO A 4 6.22 -4.38 55.57
N ALA A 5 6.32 -3.10 55.24
CA ALA A 5 5.17 -2.30 54.78
C ALA A 5 5.28 -1.90 53.28
N ALA A 6 6.17 -2.54 52.52
CA ALA A 6 6.49 -2.16 51.15
C ALA A 6 5.80 -3.03 50.07
N ALA A 7 5.09 -4.10 50.44
CA ALA A 7 4.61 -5.09 49.47
C ALA A 7 3.21 -4.82 48.90
N LEU A 8 2.41 -3.90 49.47
CA LEU A 8 1.01 -3.72 49.05
C LEU A 8 0.77 -2.63 47.99
N LEU A 9 1.76 -1.76 47.71
CA LEU A 9 1.60 -0.65 46.75
C LEU A 9 1.96 -1.02 45.31
N ALA A 10 2.66 -2.13 45.07
CA ALA A 10 3.05 -2.54 43.72
C ALA A 10 1.96 -3.29 42.95
N ALA A 11 0.93 -3.80 43.63
CA ALA A 11 -0.10 -4.64 43.01
C ALA A 11 -1.24 -3.85 42.32
N LEU A 12 -1.43 -2.56 42.64
CA LEU A 12 -2.49 -1.74 42.04
C LEU A 12 -2.06 -0.95 40.79
N ALA A 13 -0.76 -0.84 40.48
CA ALA A 13 -0.28 -0.13 39.30
C ALA A 13 -0.19 -1.02 38.03
N ALA A 14 -0.26 -2.35 38.18
CA ALA A 14 -0.10 -3.29 37.07
C ALA A 14 -1.40 -3.57 36.28
N SER A 15 -2.54 -3.03 36.72
CA SER A 15 -3.86 -3.31 36.11
C SER A 15 -4.27 -2.32 35.00
N LEU A 16 -3.47 -1.31 34.68
CA LEU A 16 -3.88 -0.24 33.76
C LEU A 16 -3.24 -0.27 32.36
N CYS A 17 -2.29 -1.16 32.08
CA CYS A 17 -1.50 -1.10 30.84
C CYS A 17 -1.86 -2.13 29.76
N CYS A 18 -2.97 -2.85 29.89
CA CYS A 18 -3.35 -3.89 28.91
C CYS A 18 -4.73 -3.67 28.27
N GLY A 19 -5.12 -2.41 28.09
CA GLY A 19 -6.15 -2.07 27.11
C GLY A 19 -5.54 -2.13 25.71
N ALA A 20 -5.37 -3.33 25.13
CA ALA A 20 -5.35 -3.43 23.68
C ALA A 20 -6.71 -2.89 23.23
N MET A 21 -6.74 -1.66 22.71
CA MET A 21 -7.94 -1.11 22.11
C MET A 21 -8.30 -2.02 20.94
N ASP A 22 -9.32 -2.86 21.13
CA ASP A 22 -9.93 -3.64 20.06
C ASP A 22 -10.56 -2.64 19.09
N GLN A 23 -9.77 -2.19 18.10
CA GLN A 23 -10.26 -1.27 17.08
C GLN A 23 -11.33 -2.03 16.30
N PRO A 24 -12.56 -1.49 16.20
CA PRO A 24 -13.64 -2.19 15.53
C PRO A 24 -13.25 -2.46 14.07
N LEU A 25 -13.31 -3.75 13.69
CA LEU A 25 -12.95 -4.17 12.34
C LEU A 25 -13.89 -3.54 11.29
N ASN A 26 -13.31 -3.05 10.20
CA ASN A 26 -14.08 -2.58 9.06
C ASN A 26 -14.45 -3.75 8.13
N SER A 27 -15.71 -4.20 8.20
CA SER A 27 -16.25 -5.29 7.37
C SER A 27 -16.71 -4.87 5.97
N ARG A 28 -16.51 -3.61 5.58
CA ARG A 28 -16.94 -3.06 4.28
C ARG A 28 -15.83 -2.24 3.60
N PRO A 29 -14.62 -2.81 3.43
CA PRO A 29 -13.46 -2.05 2.98
C PRO A 29 -13.67 -1.47 1.56
N ILE A 30 -13.13 -0.27 1.36
CA ILE A 30 -13.03 0.39 0.06
C ILE A 30 -11.55 0.49 -0.29
N ILE A 31 -11.14 -0.11 -1.41
CA ILE A 31 -9.74 -0.12 -1.84
C ILE A 31 -9.59 0.77 -3.08
N GLY A 32 -8.63 1.69 -3.03
CA GLY A 32 -8.25 2.50 -4.17
C GLY A 32 -7.46 1.66 -5.17
N VAL A 33 -7.76 1.76 -6.46
CA VAL A 33 -6.92 1.20 -7.54
C VAL A 33 -6.38 2.36 -8.36
N LEU A 34 -5.05 2.49 -8.41
CA LEU A 34 -4.40 3.55 -9.15
C LEU A 34 -4.53 3.33 -10.66
N ALA A 35 -5.14 4.29 -11.36
CA ALA A 35 -5.19 4.31 -12.82
C ALA A 35 -3.79 4.54 -13.40
N GLN A 36 -3.61 4.30 -14.69
CA GLN A 36 -2.38 4.63 -15.41
C GLN A 36 -2.72 5.29 -16.74
N GLU A 37 -1.78 6.05 -17.31
CA GLU A 37 -1.99 6.74 -18.58
C GLU A 37 -2.23 5.75 -19.72
N THR A 38 -3.22 6.06 -20.55
CA THR A 38 -3.40 5.41 -21.84
C THR A 38 -2.30 5.87 -22.78
N ARG A 39 -1.86 4.98 -23.69
CA ARG A 39 -0.90 5.34 -24.75
C ARG A 39 -1.43 6.52 -25.57
N LYS A 40 -0.54 7.44 -25.97
CA LYS A 40 -0.92 8.70 -26.63
C LYS A 40 -1.79 8.51 -27.88
N ASP A 41 -1.52 7.46 -28.65
CA ASP A 41 -2.25 7.07 -29.87
C ASP A 41 -3.70 6.60 -29.60
N GLU A 42 -3.99 6.13 -28.38
CA GLU A 42 -5.30 5.60 -27.99
C GLU A 42 -6.11 6.57 -27.11
N GLN A 43 -5.52 7.67 -26.66
CA GLN A 43 -6.19 8.60 -25.72
C GLN A 43 -7.48 9.21 -26.28
N ALA A 44 -7.53 9.48 -27.59
CA ALA A 44 -8.70 10.05 -28.24
C ALA A 44 -9.93 9.13 -28.18
N THR A 45 -9.72 7.81 -28.14
CA THR A 45 -10.80 6.81 -28.20
C THR A 45 -11.07 6.15 -26.84
N ARG A 46 -10.05 5.99 -26.00
CA ARG A 46 -10.13 5.30 -24.69
C ARG A 46 -10.05 6.24 -23.48
N GLY A 47 -9.82 7.53 -23.72
CA GLY A 47 -9.62 8.51 -22.65
C GLY A 47 -8.19 8.50 -22.11
N PHE A 48 -7.94 9.44 -21.19
CA PHE A 48 -6.60 9.76 -20.71
C PHE A 48 -5.94 8.65 -19.87
N SER A 49 -6.72 7.96 -19.05
CA SER A 49 -6.22 6.95 -18.12
C SER A 49 -7.17 5.77 -18.02
N TYR A 50 -6.65 4.60 -17.71
CA TYR A 50 -7.42 3.37 -17.59
C TYR A 50 -7.05 2.56 -16.34
N ILE A 51 -7.93 1.62 -15.99
CA ILE A 51 -7.68 0.53 -15.03
C ILE A 51 -8.14 -0.76 -15.71
N ALA A 52 -7.30 -1.79 -15.71
CA ALA A 52 -7.72 -3.09 -16.23
C ALA A 52 -8.78 -3.70 -15.29
N ALA A 53 -9.91 -4.14 -15.85
CA ALA A 53 -11.05 -4.64 -15.08
C ALA A 53 -10.73 -5.88 -14.22
N SER A 54 -9.66 -6.62 -14.54
CA SER A 54 -9.19 -7.76 -13.74
C SER A 54 -8.81 -7.36 -12.31
N TYR A 55 -8.22 -6.18 -12.10
CA TYR A 55 -7.88 -5.71 -10.76
C TYR A 55 -9.13 -5.37 -9.92
N VAL A 56 -10.16 -4.84 -10.57
CA VAL A 56 -11.44 -4.54 -9.92
C VAL A 56 -12.09 -5.85 -9.45
N LYS A 57 -12.23 -6.81 -10.37
CA LYS A 57 -12.80 -8.13 -10.07
C LYS A 57 -12.01 -8.89 -9.00
N TYR A 58 -10.68 -8.78 -9.01
CA TYR A 58 -9.81 -9.38 -8.00
C TYR A 58 -10.15 -8.90 -6.58
N LEU A 59 -10.33 -7.59 -6.40
CA LEU A 59 -10.68 -7.00 -5.10
C LEU A 59 -12.13 -7.29 -4.70
N GLU A 60 -13.08 -7.19 -5.65
CA GLU A 60 -14.49 -7.48 -5.40
C GLU A 60 -14.74 -8.93 -5.02
N ALA A 61 -14.00 -9.88 -5.63
CA ALA A 61 -14.07 -11.29 -5.26
C ALA A 61 -13.63 -11.57 -3.81
N ALA A 62 -12.81 -10.69 -3.22
CA ALA A 62 -12.42 -10.73 -1.81
C ALA A 62 -13.37 -9.94 -0.88
N GLY A 63 -14.48 -9.41 -1.40
CA GLY A 63 -15.49 -8.67 -0.62
C GLY A 63 -15.21 -7.18 -0.45
N ALA A 64 -14.20 -6.62 -1.12
CA ALA A 64 -13.93 -5.18 -1.10
C ALA A 64 -14.74 -4.42 -2.17
N ARG A 65 -15.02 -3.14 -1.93
CA ARG A 65 -15.47 -2.21 -2.97
C ARG A 65 -14.26 -1.48 -3.54
N VAL A 66 -14.34 -1.06 -4.81
CA VAL A 66 -13.22 -0.40 -5.49
C VAL A 66 -13.55 1.05 -5.80
N VAL A 67 -12.56 1.93 -5.59
CA VAL A 67 -12.59 3.32 -6.05
C VAL A 67 -11.44 3.53 -7.05
N PRO A 68 -11.71 4.05 -8.26
CA PRO A 68 -10.65 4.40 -9.19
C PRO A 68 -9.92 5.67 -8.73
N VAL A 69 -8.59 5.59 -8.60
CA VAL A 69 -7.74 6.72 -8.25
C VAL A 69 -7.09 7.26 -9.53
N ARG A 70 -7.49 8.46 -9.95
CA ARG A 70 -6.97 9.13 -11.16
C ARG A 70 -5.52 9.58 -10.94
N VAL A 71 -4.72 9.65 -12.02
CA VAL A 71 -3.29 10.02 -11.95
C VAL A 71 -3.02 11.53 -12.02
N ASN A 72 -3.99 12.33 -12.46
CA ASN A 72 -3.85 13.78 -12.64
C ASN A 72 -4.66 14.54 -11.58
N LEU A 73 -4.25 14.41 -10.31
CA LEU A 73 -4.87 15.10 -9.17
C LEU A 73 -3.84 15.91 -8.39
N THR A 74 -4.35 16.91 -7.65
CA THR A 74 -3.54 17.66 -6.68
C THR A 74 -3.22 16.82 -5.45
N GLU A 75 -2.24 17.25 -4.66
CA GLU A 75 -1.88 16.54 -3.42
C GLU A 75 -3.00 16.58 -2.38
N GLU A 76 -3.77 17.67 -2.34
CA GLU A 76 -4.94 17.81 -1.46
C GLU A 76 -6.05 16.83 -1.86
N GLU A 77 -6.29 16.67 -3.16
CA GLU A 77 -7.26 15.69 -3.66
C GLU A 77 -6.83 14.26 -3.35
N TYR A 78 -5.54 13.92 -3.51
CA TYR A 78 -5.02 12.62 -3.10
C TYR A 78 -5.15 12.39 -1.60
N THR A 79 -4.86 13.39 -0.78
CA THR A 79 -5.02 13.31 0.67
C THR A 79 -6.48 13.05 1.05
N LYS A 80 -7.42 13.74 0.39
CA LYS A 80 -8.85 13.50 0.60
C LYS A 80 -9.28 12.09 0.22
N ILE A 81 -8.79 11.58 -0.91
CA ILE A 81 -9.07 10.20 -1.34
C ILE A 81 -8.46 9.20 -0.36
N PHE A 82 -7.20 9.39 0.03
CA PHE A 82 -6.47 8.54 0.97
C PHE A 82 -7.24 8.39 2.29
N ASN A 83 -7.70 9.51 2.86
CA ASN A 83 -8.49 9.53 4.10
C ASN A 83 -9.91 8.92 3.94
N SER A 84 -10.33 8.61 2.71
CA SER A 84 -11.66 8.05 2.41
C SER A 84 -11.62 6.56 2.02
N ILE A 85 -10.44 5.96 1.88
CA ILE A 85 -10.24 4.56 1.49
C ILE A 85 -9.48 3.80 2.58
N ASN A 86 -9.48 2.47 2.49
CA ASN A 86 -8.92 1.58 3.51
C ASN A 86 -7.64 0.86 3.06
N GLY A 87 -7.15 1.17 1.87
CA GLY A 87 -5.97 0.55 1.29
C GLY A 87 -5.81 0.93 -0.19
N LEU A 88 -4.64 0.62 -0.74
CA LEU A 88 -4.28 0.97 -2.10
C LEU A 88 -3.71 -0.22 -2.86
N LEU A 89 -4.17 -0.41 -4.10
CA LEU A 89 -3.57 -1.31 -5.07
C LEU A 89 -2.90 -0.51 -6.19
N LEU A 90 -1.62 -0.80 -6.40
CA LEU A 90 -0.78 -0.35 -7.51
C LEU A 90 -0.76 -1.48 -8.57
N PRO A 91 -1.51 -1.33 -9.68
CA PRO A 91 -1.62 -2.39 -10.68
C PRO A 91 -0.36 -2.54 -11.54
N GLY A 92 -0.32 -3.63 -12.30
CA GLY A 92 0.65 -3.82 -13.39
C GLY A 92 0.38 -2.88 -14.56
N GLY A 93 1.35 -2.74 -15.46
CA GLY A 93 1.30 -1.77 -16.55
C GLY A 93 2.64 -1.57 -17.22
N SER A 94 2.78 -0.47 -17.96
CA SER A 94 4.04 -0.11 -18.64
C SER A 94 4.37 1.39 -18.56
N SER A 95 3.81 2.11 -17.59
CA SER A 95 4.16 3.50 -17.33
C SER A 95 5.60 3.65 -16.83
N ASN A 96 6.24 4.79 -17.12
CA ASN A 96 7.60 5.05 -16.66
C ASN A 96 7.64 5.21 -15.12
N LEU A 97 8.50 4.43 -14.45
CA LEU A 97 8.61 4.39 -12.98
C LEU A 97 9.12 5.68 -12.32
N LEU A 98 9.65 6.63 -13.08
CA LEU A 98 10.25 7.86 -12.56
C LEU A 98 9.51 9.12 -13.00
N THR A 99 8.98 9.15 -14.23
CA THR A 99 8.48 10.37 -14.86
C THR A 99 6.98 10.35 -15.18
N SER A 100 6.30 9.20 -15.03
CA SER A 100 4.85 9.13 -15.27
C SER A 100 4.05 9.78 -14.13
N GLN A 101 2.81 10.15 -14.42
CA GLN A 101 1.87 10.58 -13.39
C GLN A 101 1.45 9.40 -12.50
N TYR A 102 1.46 8.17 -13.03
CA TYR A 102 1.34 6.96 -12.21
C TYR A 102 2.41 6.95 -11.09
N SER A 103 3.67 7.15 -11.44
CA SER A 103 4.78 7.20 -10.46
C SER A 103 4.62 8.36 -9.47
N ARG A 104 4.26 9.55 -9.96
CA ARG A 104 3.98 10.72 -9.09
C ARG A 104 2.88 10.41 -8.08
N ALA A 105 1.74 9.90 -8.54
CA ALA A 105 0.59 9.59 -7.71
C ALA A 105 0.92 8.48 -6.69
N ALA A 106 1.58 7.41 -7.14
CA ALA A 106 2.04 6.32 -6.29
C ALA A 106 2.98 6.83 -5.18
N LYS A 107 3.91 7.73 -5.50
CA LYS A 107 4.80 8.34 -4.50
C LYS A 107 4.06 9.12 -3.43
N ILE A 108 3.07 9.94 -3.82
CA ILE A 108 2.26 10.73 -2.88
C ILE A 108 1.51 9.79 -1.94
N LEU A 109 0.76 8.82 -2.49
CA LEU A 109 -0.05 7.90 -1.70
C LEU A 109 0.80 6.95 -0.84
N TYR A 110 1.96 6.50 -1.33
CA TYR A 110 2.91 5.71 -0.56
C TYR A 110 3.45 6.48 0.64
N ASN A 111 3.81 7.76 0.47
CA ASN A 111 4.27 8.60 1.58
C ASN A 111 3.16 8.85 2.61
N LEU A 112 1.91 9.00 2.17
CA LEU A 112 0.76 9.09 3.08
C LEU A 112 0.57 7.77 3.85
N ALA A 113 0.69 6.63 3.17
CA ALA A 113 0.62 5.31 3.81
C ALA A 113 1.72 5.13 4.87
N LEU A 114 2.97 5.52 4.58
CA LEU A 114 4.05 5.46 5.56
C LEU A 114 3.72 6.30 6.81
N LYS A 115 3.32 7.57 6.62
CA LYS A 115 2.94 8.47 7.71
C LYS A 115 1.78 7.92 8.56
N ALA A 116 0.78 7.32 7.92
CA ALA A 116 -0.35 6.71 8.61
C ALA A 116 0.11 5.52 9.46
N ASN A 117 0.87 4.59 8.87
CA ASN A 117 1.37 3.43 9.57
C ASN A 117 2.33 3.80 10.72
N ASP A 118 3.20 4.81 10.54
CA ASP A 118 4.07 5.35 11.60
C ASP A 118 3.25 5.94 12.76
N ALA A 119 2.07 6.49 12.46
CA ALA A 119 1.10 6.99 13.43
C ALA A 119 0.15 5.90 13.98
N SER A 120 0.43 4.62 13.71
CA SER A 120 -0.42 3.47 14.08
C SER A 120 -1.82 3.47 13.44
N ASP A 121 -2.01 4.21 12.35
CA ASP A 121 -3.19 4.14 11.48
C ASP A 121 -2.88 3.19 10.31
N TYR A 122 -3.34 1.95 10.43
CA TYR A 122 -2.94 0.88 9.51
C TYR A 122 -3.49 1.12 8.10
N PHE A 123 -2.58 1.29 7.13
CA PHE A 123 -2.94 1.48 5.73
C PHE A 123 -2.14 0.54 4.81
N PRO A 124 -2.76 -0.54 4.27
CA PRO A 124 -2.06 -1.49 3.41
C PRO A 124 -1.88 -0.95 1.98
N VAL A 125 -0.69 -1.21 1.42
CA VAL A 125 -0.38 -0.96 0.01
C VAL A 125 0.06 -2.25 -0.66
N TRP A 126 -0.58 -2.59 -1.78
CA TRP A 126 -0.27 -3.78 -2.58
C TRP A 126 0.25 -3.39 -3.97
N GLY A 127 1.35 -3.98 -4.41
CA GLY A 127 1.92 -3.76 -5.74
C GLY A 127 1.96 -5.02 -6.59
N THR A 128 1.43 -4.97 -7.82
CA THR A 128 1.47 -6.08 -8.79
C THR A 128 2.27 -5.68 -10.02
N CYS A 129 3.24 -6.49 -10.46
CA CYS A 129 4.07 -6.21 -11.65
C CYS A 129 4.68 -4.79 -11.59
N LEU A 130 4.26 -3.86 -12.46
CA LEU A 130 4.65 -2.44 -12.40
C LEU A 130 4.48 -1.83 -11.00
N GLY A 131 3.41 -2.17 -10.27
CA GLY A 131 3.23 -1.71 -8.90
C GLY A 131 4.28 -2.26 -7.93
N PHE A 132 4.74 -3.50 -8.12
CA PHE A 132 5.85 -4.06 -7.33
C PHE A 132 7.17 -3.36 -7.67
N GLU A 133 7.45 -3.15 -8.96
CA GLU A 133 8.59 -2.37 -9.42
C GLU A 133 8.58 -0.96 -8.80
N GLN A 134 7.43 -0.29 -8.82
CA GLN A 134 7.25 1.04 -8.24
C GLN A 134 7.56 1.06 -6.74
N LEU A 135 7.11 0.06 -5.97
CA LEU A 135 7.44 -0.05 -4.55
C LEU A 135 8.96 -0.17 -4.34
N THR A 136 9.65 -1.01 -5.13
CA THR A 136 11.12 -1.14 -5.00
C THR A 136 11.84 0.19 -5.27
N VAL A 137 11.41 0.93 -6.29
CA VAL A 137 11.97 2.25 -6.62
C VAL A 137 11.70 3.27 -5.51
N LEU A 138 10.49 3.28 -4.94
CA LEU A 138 10.12 4.21 -3.87
C LEU A 138 10.90 3.96 -2.59
N THR A 139 11.02 2.69 -2.17
CA THR A 139 11.73 2.31 -0.95
C THR A 139 13.25 2.46 -1.11
N ALA A 140 13.83 1.91 -2.17
CA ALA A 140 15.28 1.96 -2.39
C ALA A 140 15.79 3.31 -2.93
N LYS A 141 14.87 4.18 -3.39
CA LYS A 141 15.16 5.46 -4.05
C LYS A 141 16.09 5.31 -5.26
N LYS A 142 16.10 4.14 -5.90
CA LYS A 142 17.00 3.74 -6.99
C LYS A 142 16.26 2.82 -7.97
N HIS A 143 16.63 2.88 -9.24
CA HIS A 143 16.12 1.95 -10.25
C HIS A 143 17.01 0.70 -10.31
N LEU A 144 16.59 -0.37 -9.64
CA LEU A 144 17.37 -1.60 -9.47
C LEU A 144 16.87 -2.77 -10.34
N LEU A 145 16.01 -2.51 -11.32
CA LEU A 145 15.45 -3.56 -12.17
C LEU A 145 16.49 -4.10 -13.15
N THR A 146 16.41 -5.39 -13.43
CA THR A 146 17.21 -6.09 -14.42
C THR A 146 16.28 -6.72 -15.45
N LEU A 147 16.67 -6.68 -16.73
CA LEU A 147 15.92 -7.34 -17.78
C LEU A 147 15.93 -8.86 -17.55
N THR A 148 14.77 -9.48 -17.67
CA THR A 148 14.60 -10.93 -17.52
C THR A 148 13.68 -11.45 -18.62
N ASP A 149 13.87 -12.71 -19.00
CA ASP A 149 13.01 -13.39 -19.98
C ASP A 149 11.79 -14.01 -19.27
N THR A 150 10.90 -13.13 -18.81
CA THR A 150 9.71 -13.50 -18.03
C THR A 150 8.42 -12.99 -18.66
N HIS A 151 8.43 -12.71 -19.96
CA HIS A 151 7.24 -12.30 -20.68
C HIS A 151 6.40 -13.52 -21.08
N ALA A 152 5.09 -13.50 -20.77
CA ALA A 152 4.13 -14.52 -21.17
C ALA A 152 4.49 -15.97 -20.77
N VAL A 153 5.11 -16.14 -19.59
CA VAL A 153 5.47 -17.46 -19.02
C VAL A 153 4.78 -17.69 -17.68
N ALA A 154 4.35 -18.92 -17.43
CA ALA A 154 3.86 -19.36 -16.12
C ALA A 154 4.99 -20.03 -15.34
N LEU A 155 5.28 -19.54 -14.14
CA LEU A 155 6.37 -20.03 -13.28
C LEU A 155 5.83 -20.44 -11.91
N PRO A 156 6.39 -21.49 -11.27
CA PRO A 156 6.09 -21.80 -9.88
C PRO A 156 6.74 -20.79 -8.92
N LEU A 157 6.27 -20.76 -7.67
CA LEU A 157 6.92 -19.99 -6.59
C LEU A 157 7.93 -20.88 -5.86
N ASN A 158 9.20 -20.46 -5.87
CA ASN A 158 10.25 -21.05 -5.06
C ASN A 158 10.32 -20.33 -3.71
N PHE A 159 9.63 -20.88 -2.70
CA PHE A 159 9.59 -20.28 -1.36
C PHE A 159 10.98 -20.26 -0.70
N THR A 160 11.34 -19.14 -0.10
CA THR A 160 12.53 -19.02 0.74
C THR A 160 12.27 -19.57 2.14
N ARG A 161 13.31 -20.06 2.82
CA ARG A 161 13.20 -20.59 4.20
C ARG A 161 12.92 -19.52 5.25
N THR A 162 13.18 -18.25 4.93
CA THR A 162 13.05 -17.12 5.85
C THR A 162 11.92 -16.22 5.38
N SER A 163 11.00 -15.88 6.29
CA SER A 163 10.12 -14.72 6.15
C SER A 163 10.92 -13.46 6.45
N SER A 164 11.61 -12.91 5.45
CA SER A 164 12.19 -11.57 5.57
C SER A 164 11.11 -10.54 5.24
N LEU A 165 10.73 -9.70 6.20
CA LEU A 165 10.06 -8.44 5.90
C LEU A 165 10.97 -7.65 4.95
N MET A 166 10.49 -7.32 3.75
CA MET A 166 11.17 -6.38 2.84
C MET A 166 10.96 -4.93 3.32
N VAL A 167 11.39 -4.63 4.55
CA VAL A 167 11.45 -3.25 5.06
C VAL A 167 12.92 -2.86 5.14
N SER A 168 13.27 -1.75 4.49
CA SER A 168 14.57 -1.09 4.67
C SER A 168 14.65 -0.64 6.13
N SER A 169 15.42 -1.35 6.95
CA SER A 169 15.72 -0.93 8.33
C SER A 169 16.68 0.25 8.40
N ASP A 170 17.08 0.81 7.25
CA ASP A 170 17.98 1.95 7.16
C ASP A 170 17.28 3.11 6.44
N VAL A 171 16.63 3.98 7.21
CA VAL A 171 16.46 5.41 6.89
C VAL A 171 16.80 6.22 8.12
#